data_AF-A0A537EMA1-F1
#
_entry.id   AF-A0A537EMA1-F1
#
_cell.length_a   1.000
_cell.length_b   1.000
_cell.length_c   1.000
_cell.angle_alpha   90.00
_cell.angle_beta   90.00
_cell.angle_gamma   90.00
#
_symmetry.space_group_name_H-M   'P 1'
#
loop_
_entity.id
_entity.type
_entity.pdbx_description
1 polymer ?
#
loop_
_entity_poly.entity_id
_entity_poly.type
_entity_poly.pdbx_seq_one_letter_code
_entity_poly.pdbx_strand_id
1 'polypeptide(L)'
;MPIYIAMLRGINVGGKKIVRMENLRASFEALGFGRVKTYVQSGNVSFEAVKASPDDLSKTIAEKISKDFGFPISVVVRPQTR
;
A
#
# COMPACT_ATOMS: atom_id res chain seq x y z
N MET A 1 16.24 -5.77 5.12
CA MET A 1 15.18 -4.78 5.36
C MET A 1 13.96 -5.51 5.91
N PRO A 2 13.26 -4.98 6.93
CA PRO A 2 12.01 -5.58 7.42
C PRO A 2 10.93 -5.65 6.34
N ILE A 3 10.09 -6.69 6.41
CA ILE A 3 8.90 -6.82 5.56
C ILE A 3 7.71 -6.23 6.31
N TYR A 4 6.91 -5.45 5.60
CA TYR A 4 5.67 -4.86 6.07
C TYR A 4 4.50 -5.31 5.20
N ILE A 5 3.30 -5.25 5.79
CA ILE A 5 2.04 -5.49 5.12
C ILE A 5 1.22 -4.20 5.23
N ALA A 6 0.88 -3.59 4.10
CA ALA A 6 -0.08 -2.52 3.99
C ALA A 6 -1.46 -3.10 3.66
N MET A 7 -2.47 -2.70 4.42
CA MET A 7 -3.87 -3.08 4.22
C MET A 7 -4.65 -1.84 3.82
N LEU A 8 -5.07 -1.79 2.55
CA LEU A 8 -5.92 -0.72 2.04
C LEU A 8 -7.39 -1.05 2.32
N ARG A 9 -8.17 -0.05 2.74
CA ARG A 9 -9.61 -0.22 2.98
C ARG A 9 -10.47 0.51 1.95
N GLY A 10 -11.57 -0.14 1.58
CA GLY A 10 -12.63 0.48 0.79
C GLY A 10 -12.30 0.69 -0.70
N ILE A 11 -11.40 -0.12 -1.27
CA ILE A 11 -11.08 -0.10 -2.70
C ILE A 11 -11.73 -1.30 -3.40
N ASN A 12 -12.05 -1.17 -4.68
CA ASN A 12 -12.60 -2.25 -5.52
C ASN A 12 -13.89 -2.91 -5.00
N VAL A 13 -14.61 -2.28 -4.07
CA VAL A 13 -15.91 -2.75 -3.56
C VAL A 13 -17.04 -1.97 -4.21
N GLY A 14 -18.04 -2.67 -4.75
CA GLY A 14 -19.24 -2.06 -5.32
C GLY A 14 -18.97 -1.13 -6.51
N GLY A 15 -17.91 -1.38 -7.28
CA GLY A 15 -17.53 -0.57 -8.44
C GLY A 15 -16.94 0.80 -8.12
N LYS A 16 -16.70 1.11 -6.84
CA LYS A 16 -16.12 2.39 -6.39
C LYS A 16 -14.63 2.25 -6.10
N LYS A 17 -13.90 3.37 -6.20
CA LYS A 17 -12.47 3.46 -5.86
C LYS A 17 -11.66 2.34 -6.54
N ILE A 18 -11.78 2.28 -7.87
CA ILE A 18 -11.17 1.24 -8.68
C ILE A 18 -9.66 1.46 -8.74
N VAL A 19 -8.92 0.47 -8.25
CA VAL A 19 -7.46 0.45 -8.20
C VAL A 19 -6.98 -0.79 -8.94
N ARG A 20 -6.26 -0.58 -10.04
CA ARG A 20 -5.53 -1.65 -10.73
C ARG A 20 -4.31 -2.04 -9.90
N MET A 21 -4.13 -3.34 -9.66
CA MET A 21 -3.03 -3.83 -8.82
C MET A 21 -1.65 -3.52 -9.39
N GLU A 22 -1.51 -3.45 -10.72
CA GLU A 22 -0.28 -3.01 -11.40
C GLU A 22 0.08 -1.58 -11.02
N ASN A 23 -0.88 -0.65 -11.11
CA ASN A 23 -0.67 0.74 -10.70
C ASN A 23 -0.38 0.85 -9.21
N LEU A 24 -1.08 0.08 -8.37
CA LEU A 24 -0.84 0.05 -6.93
C LEU A 24 0.59 -0.41 -6.62
N ARG A 25 1.06 -1.44 -7.31
CA ARG A 25 2.45 -1.91 -7.20
C ARG A 25 3.43 -0.82 -7.62
N ALA A 26 3.19 -0.17 -8.75
CA ALA A 26 4.03 0.91 -9.26
C ALA A 26 4.10 2.09 -8.27
N SER A 27 3.00 2.43 -7.58
CA SER A 27 3.00 3.45 -6.52
C SER A 27 3.94 3.11 -5.37
N PHE A 28 3.98 1.85 -4.93
CA PHE A 28 4.89 1.39 -3.87
C PHE A 28 6.35 1.35 -4.35
N GLU A 29 6.60 0.89 -5.58
CA GLU A 29 7.95 0.87 -6.17
C GLU A 29 8.49 2.30 -6.35
N ALA A 30 7.64 3.27 -6.72
CA ALA A 30 8.00 4.68 -6.82
C ALA A 30 8.34 5.34 -5.46
N LEU A 31 7.92 4.76 -4.33
CA LEU A 31 8.33 5.16 -2.99
C LEU A 31 9.70 4.57 -2.59
N GLY A 32 10.33 3.78 -3.47
CA GLY A 32 11.60 3.11 -3.20
C GLY A 32 11.45 1.83 -2.36
N PHE A 33 10.24 1.29 -2.23
CA PHE A 33 10.02 0.03 -1.53
C PHE A 33 10.44 -1.17 -2.38
N GLY A 34 11.04 -2.17 -1.72
CA GLY A 34 11.51 -3.40 -2.34
C GLY A 34 10.48 -4.51 -2.30
N ARG A 35 10.68 -5.55 -3.12
CA ARG A 35 9.92 -6.82 -3.11
C ARG A 35 8.39 -6.64 -3.00
N VAL A 36 7.86 -5.63 -3.69
CA VAL A 36 6.43 -5.28 -3.65
C VAL A 36 5.61 -6.41 -4.26
N LYS A 37 4.62 -6.91 -3.51
CA LYS A 37 3.63 -7.89 -3.99
C LYS A 37 2.25 -7.48 -3.53
N THR A 38 1.29 -7.48 -4.45
CA THR A 38 -0.13 -7.25 -4.18
C THR A 38 -0.85 -8.58 -4.01
N TYR A 39 -1.84 -8.65 -3.13
CA TYR A 39 -2.64 -9.86 -2.91
C TYR A 39 -4.08 -9.67 -3.42
N VAL A 40 -4.43 -10.38 -4.50
CA VAL A 40 -5.77 -10.39 -5.12
C VAL A 40 -6.24 -8.95 -5.43
N GLN A 41 -7.54 -8.66 -5.38
CA GLN A 41 -8.12 -7.34 -5.59
C GLN A 41 -8.45 -6.61 -4.27
N SER A 42 -8.06 -7.19 -3.12
CA SER A 42 -8.36 -6.64 -1.80
C SER A 42 -7.51 -5.41 -1.46
N GLY A 43 -6.44 -5.17 -2.20
CA GLY A 43 -5.55 -4.03 -1.97
C GLY A 43 -4.49 -4.26 -0.91
N ASN A 44 -4.32 -5.49 -0.42
CA ASN A 44 -3.23 -5.78 0.51
C ASN A 44 -1.90 -5.85 -0.24
N VAL A 45 -0.86 -5.24 0.32
CA VAL A 45 0.48 -5.16 -0.29
C VAL A 45 1.54 -5.59 0.72
N SER A 46 2.37 -6.58 0.38
CA SER A 46 3.60 -6.87 1.12
C SER A 46 4.78 -6.15 0.46
N PHE A 47 5.64 -5.51 1.24
CA PHE A 47 6.79 -4.78 0.73
C PHE A 47 7.93 -4.75 1.74
N GLU A 48 9.14 -4.56 1.24
CA GLU A 48 10.34 -4.30 2.04
C GLU A 48 10.60 -2.79 2.10
N ALA A 49 10.94 -2.31 3.28
CA ALA A 49 11.33 -0.91 3.48
C ALA A 49 12.47 -0.80 4.50
N VAL A 50 13.19 0.31 4.48
CA VAL A 50 14.07 0.69 5.59
C VAL A 50 13.24 0.73 6.87
N LYS A 51 13.83 0.30 8.00
CA LYS A 51 13.13 0.24 9.29
C LYS A 51 12.57 1.63 9.62
N ALA A 52 11.24 1.72 9.62
CA ALA A 52 10.47 2.92 9.93
C ALA A 52 9.27 2.57 10.82
N SER A 53 8.67 3.57 11.44
CA SER A 53 7.42 3.42 12.16
C SER A 53 6.31 2.98 11.19
N PRO A 54 5.47 1.99 11.54
CA PRO A 54 4.31 1.65 10.72
C PRO A 54 3.37 2.84 10.48
N ASP A 55 3.28 3.79 11.42
CA ASP A 55 2.43 4.98 11.29
C ASP A 55 2.96 5.94 10.20
N ASP A 56 4.27 6.16 10.17
CA ASP A 56 4.92 6.99 9.14
C ASP A 56 4.77 6.36 7.75
N LEU A 57 5.04 5.05 7.64
CA LEU A 57 4.83 4.31 6.39
C LEU A 57 3.38 4.41 5.93
N SER A 58 2.42 4.28 6.86
CA SER A 58 1.00 4.38 6.56
C SER A 58 0.63 5.74 5.98
N LYS A 59 1.11 6.84 6.58
CA LYS A 59 0.87 8.20 6.10
C LYS A 59 1.48 8.41 4.72
N THR A 60 2.75 8.08 4.53
CA THR A 60 3.44 8.22 3.24
C THR A 60 2.74 7.46 2.12
N ILE A 61 2.32 6.21 2.40
CA ILE A 61 1.60 5.38 1.43
C ILE A 61 0.22 5.98 1.13
N ALA A 62 -0.54 6.39 2.15
CA ALA A 62 -1.86 6.99 1.96
C ALA A 62 -1.79 8.27 1.12
N GLU A 63 -0.80 9.14 1.36
CA GLU A 63 -0.60 10.36 0.58
C GLU A 63 -0.23 10.07 -0.88
N LYS A 64 0.70 9.13 -1.11
CA LYS A 64 1.11 8.74 -2.46
C LYS A 64 -0.05 8.18 -3.26
N ILE A 65 -0.81 7.27 -2.66
CA ILE A 65 -1.96 6.63 -3.30
C ILE A 65 -3.09 7.64 -3.53
N SER A 66 -3.33 8.56 -2.59
CA SER A 66 -4.31 9.64 -2.80
C SER A 66 -3.94 10.51 -4.01
N LYS A 67 -2.66 10.80 -4.20
CA LYS A 67 -2.16 11.55 -5.37
C LYS A 67 -2.28 10.75 -6.67
N ASP A 68 -1.93 9.47 -6.65
CA ASP A 68 -1.90 8.63 -7.86
C ASP A 68 -3.31 8.24 -8.36
N PHE A 69 -4.27 8.07 -7.45
CA PHE A 69 -5.62 7.59 -7.77
C PHE A 69 -6.72 8.66 -7.63
N GLY A 70 -6.42 9.82 -7.05
CA GLY A 70 -7.33 10.96 -6.97
C GLY A 70 -8.41 10.86 -5.89
N PHE A 71 -8.25 9.97 -4.91
CA PHE A 71 -9.18 9.85 -3.79
C PHE A 71 -8.49 9.35 -2.51
N PRO A 72 -8.98 9.76 -1.33
CA PRO A 72 -8.40 9.31 -0.07
C PRO A 72 -8.67 7.81 0.17
N ILE A 73 -7.62 7.11 0.60
CA ILE A 73 -7.63 5.70 0.99
C ILE A 73 -7.06 5.57 2.40
N SER A 74 -7.77 4.83 3.25
CA SER A 74 -7.26 4.46 4.56
C SER A 74 -6.30 3.28 4.42
N VAL A 75 -5.08 3.47 4.89
CA VAL A 75 -4.01 2.47 4.90
C VAL A 75 -3.71 2.13 6.35
N VAL A 76 -3.45 0.86 6.62
CA VAL A 76 -2.88 0.40 7.89
C VAL A 76 -1.66 -0.44 7.57
N VAL A 77 -0.52 -0.12 8.19
CA VAL A 77 0.71 -0.88 8.01
C VAL A 77 1.00 -1.69 9.26
N ARG A 78 1.42 -2.94 9.08
CA ARG A 78 1.92 -3.81 10.15
C ARG A 78 3.25 -4.42 9.74
N PRO A 79 4.23 -4.53 10.64
CA PRO A 79 5.41 -5.35 10.40
C PRO A 79 4.97 -6.81 10.27
N GLN A 80 5.57 -7.55 9.34
CA GLN A 80 5.37 -8.99 9.24
C GLN A 80 6.23 -9.67 10.30
N THR A 81 5.63 -9.97 11.46
CA THR A 81 6.28 -10.83 12.46
C THR A 81 6.29 -12.26 11.92
N ARG A 82 7.46 -12.90 11.91
CA ARG A 82 7.57 -14.34 11.71
C ARG A 82 7.05 -15.08 12.93
#